data_AF-A0A368F5Y0-F1
#
_entry.id   AF-A0A368F5Y0-F1
#
_cell.length_a   1.000
_cell.length_b   1.000
_cell.length_c   1.000
_cell.angle_alpha   90.00
_cell.angle_beta   90.00
_cell.angle_gamma   90.00
#
_symmetry.space_group_name_H-M   'P 1'
#
loop_
_entity.id
_entity.type
_entity.pdbx_description
1 polymer ?
#
loop_
_entity_poly.entity_id
_entity_poly.type
_entity_poly.pdbx_seq_one_letter_code
_entity_poly.pdbx_strand_id
1 'polypeptide(L)' 'DNKKTRINPRHLQLAVRNDEELNKLLSGVTIAQGGVLPNIQAVLLPKKTAGDKE' A
#
# COMPACT_ATOMS: atom_id res chain seq x y z
N ASP A 1 -3.78 11.67 5.50
CA ASP A 1 -3.42 10.82 4.34
C ASP A 1 -4.49 10.63 3.27
N ASN A 2 -5.76 10.34 3.56
CA ASN A 2 -6.78 10.14 2.49
C ASN A 2 -7.88 11.20 2.39
N LYS A 3 -7.75 12.35 3.08
CA LYS A 3 -8.72 13.47 3.08
C LYS A 3 -10.20 13.02 3.27
N LYS A 4 -10.44 11.92 3.98
CA LYS A 4 -11.76 11.38 4.30
C LYS A 4 -11.95 11.38 5.82
N THR A 5 -13.14 11.77 6.27
CA THR A 5 -13.49 11.81 7.69
C THR A 5 -13.98 10.47 8.24
N ARG A 6 -14.55 9.61 7.38
CA ARG A 6 -15.02 8.27 7.74
C ARG A 6 -13.98 7.20 7.42
N ILE A 7 -13.79 6.26 8.35
CA ILE A 7 -12.96 5.08 8.17
C ILE A 7 -13.63 4.12 7.17
N ASN A 8 -12.86 3.59 6.22
CA ASN A 8 -13.29 2.57 5.26
C ASN A 8 -12.35 1.36 5.36
N PRO A 9 -12.68 0.21 4.73
CA PRO A 9 -11.85 -0.99 4.80
C PRO A 9 -10.41 -0.78 4.31
N ARG A 10 -10.19 0.14 3.35
CA ARG A 10 -8.86 0.51 2.87
C ARG A 10 -8.00 1.15 3.96
N HIS A 11 -8.58 2.01 4.81
CA HIS A 11 -7.86 2.60 5.94
C HIS A 11 -7.41 1.54 6.95
N LEU A 12 -8.28 0.55 7.23
CA LEU A 12 -7.93 -0.57 8.12
C LEU A 12 -6.78 -1.41 7.54
N GLN A 13 -6.86 -1.76 6.26
CA GLN A 13 -5.79 -2.52 5.61
C GLN A 13 -4.46 -1.76 5.62
N LEU A 14 -4.47 -0.45 5.35
CA LEU A 14 -3.24 0.36 5.39
C LEU A 14 -2.67 0.44 6.80
N ALA A 15 -3.50 0.61 7.84
CA ALA A 15 -3.03 0.64 9.21
C ALA A 15 -2.41 -0.71 9.62
N VAL A 16 -3.09 -1.82 9.33
CA VAL A 16 -2.61 -3.17 9.68
C VAL A 16 -1.34 -3.55 8.94
N ARG A 17 -1.21 -3.22 7.64
CA ARG A 17 -0.06 -3.66 6.83
C ARG A 17 1.17 -2.76 6.97
N ASN A 18 1.02 -1.51 7.44
CA ASN A 18 2.15 -0.63 7.74
C ASN A 18 2.70 -0.82 9.16
N ASP A 19 1.96 -1.46 10.05
CA ASP A 19 2.40 -1.79 11.40
C ASP A 19 2.94 -3.23 11.47
N GLU A 20 4.14 -3.41 12.01
CA GLU A 20 4.82 -4.72 11.99
C GLU A 20 4.12 -5.75 12.88
N GLU A 21 3.70 -5.35 14.08
CA GLU A 21 3.08 -6.23 15.06
C GLU A 21 1.69 -6.68 14.59
N LEU A 22 0.87 -5.74 14.11
CA LEU A 22 -0.45 -6.03 13.57
C LEU A 22 -0.36 -6.86 12.28
N ASN A 23 0.60 -6.58 11.41
CA ASN A 23 0.78 -7.35 10.18
C ASN A 23 1.14 -8.81 10.49
N LYS A 24 2.01 -9.05 11.48
CA LYS A 24 2.38 -10.40 11.91
C LYS A 24 1.20 -11.12 12.56
N LEU A 25 0.50 -10.44 13.47
CA LEU A 25 -0.68 -10.97 14.16
C LEU A 25 -1.80 -11.34 13.17
N LEU A 26 -2.03 -10.51 12.15
CA LEU A 26 -3.10 -10.66 11.15
C LEU A 26 -2.59 -11.14 9.78
N SER A 27 -1.49 -11.91 9.77
CA SER A 27 -0.84 -12.37 8.54
C SER A 27 -1.74 -13.25 7.66
N GLY A 28 -2.57 -14.11 8.27
CA GLY A 28 -3.52 -14.99 7.56
C GLY A 28 -4.92 -14.41 7.36
N VAL A 29 -5.19 -13.19 7.84
CA VAL A 29 -6.53 -12.59 7.81
C VAL A 29 -6.71 -11.78 6.51
N THR A 30 -7.82 -12.03 5.81
CA THR A 30 -8.21 -11.25 4.62
C THR A 30 -9.19 -10.14 5.01
N ILE A 31 -8.83 -8.88 4.79
CA ILE A 31 -9.73 -7.74 4.97
C ILE A 31 -10.45 -7.47 3.65
N ALA A 32 -11.74 -7.79 3.60
CA ALA A 32 -12.57 -7.53 2.43
C ALA A 32 -12.57 -6.03 2.07
N GLN A 33 -12.51 -5.71 0.77
CA GLN A 33 -12.44 -4.33 0.25
C GLN A 33 -11.21 -3.51 0.72
N GLY A 34 -10.20 -4.15 1.30
CA GLY A 34 -8.99 -3.48 1.81
C GLY A 34 -7.91 -3.19 0.76
N GLY A 35 -7.87 -3.94 -0.34
CA GLY A 35 -6.79 -3.88 -1.34
C GLY A 35 -5.41 -4.25 -0.78
N VAL A 36 -4.33 -3.77 -1.42
CA VAL A 36 -2.93 -4.07 -1.06
C VAL A 36 -2.07 -2.81 -0.94
N LEU A 37 -0.93 -2.85 -0.24
CA LEU A 37 -0.02 -1.72 -0.22
C LEU A 37 0.53 -1.44 -1.64
N PRO A 38 0.57 -0.18 -2.10
CA PRO A 38 1.21 0.15 -3.37
C PRO A 38 2.69 -0.17 -3.29
N ASN A 39 3.16 -1.13 -4.08
CA ASN A 39 4.56 -1.48 -4.20
C ASN A 39 4.83 -1.99 -5.62
N ILE A 40 5.82 -1.41 -6.30
CA ILE A 40 6.24 -1.83 -7.63
C ILE A 40 7.68 -2.31 -7.52
N GLN A 41 7.95 -3.55 -7.92
CA GLN A 41 9.30 -4.09 -7.93
C GLN A 41 10.19 -3.27 -8.86
N ALA A 42 11.40 -2.92 -8.42
CA ALA A 42 12.29 -2.02 -9.16
C ALA A 42 12.62 -2.50 -10.59
N VAL A 43 12.64 -3.82 -10.80
CA VAL A 43 12.84 -4.45 -12.12
C VAL A 43 11.72 -4.14 -13.13
N LEU A 44 10.53 -3.83 -12.63
CA LEU A 44 9.35 -3.51 -13.45
C LEU A 44 9.28 -2.01 -13.78
N LEU A 45 10.10 -1.18 -13.12
CA LEU A 45 10.16 0.24 -13.45
C LEU A 45 10.81 0.39 -14.83
N PRO A 46 10.32 1.33 -15.65
CA PRO A 46 10.99 1.68 -16.89
C PRO A 46 12.46 2.00 -16.63
N LYS A 47 13.36 1.47 -17.46
CA LYS A 47 14.76 1.92 -17.44
C LYS A 47 14.75 3.42 -17.70
N LYS A 48 15.48 4.20 -16.89
CA LYS A 48 15.65 5.64 -17.12
C LYS A 48 16.06 5.86 -18.58
N THR A 49 15.14 6.37 -19.39
CA THR A 49 15.48 7.04 -20.64
C THR A 49 16.00 8.41 -20.26
N ALA A 50 17.27 8.68 -20.52
CA ALA A 50 17.83 10.02 -20.38
C ALA A 50 17.18 10.90 -21.45
N GLY A 51 16.13 11.61 -21.08
CA GLY A 51 15.37 12.44 -22.01
C GLY A 51 14.01 12.78 -21.46
N ASP A 52 13.97 13.66 -20.47
CA ASP A 52 13.18 14.88 -20.61
C ASP A 52 13.90 15.97 -19.80
N LYS A 53 14.18 17.06 -20.51
CA LYS A 53 14.86 18.27 -20.05
C LYS A 53 13.83 19.18 -19.35
N GLU A 54 14.35 19.91 -18.34
CA GLU A 54 13.77 21.06 -17.63
C GLU A 54 12.59 20.81 -16.68
#